data_AF-A0AAD8C110-F1
#
_entry.id   AF-A0AAD8C110-F1
#
_cell.length_a   1.000
_cell.length_b   1.000
_cell.length_c   1.000
_cell.angle_alpha   90.00
_cell.angle_beta   90.00
_cell.angle_gamma   90.00
#
_symmetry.space_group_name_H-M   'P 1'
#
loop_
_entity.id
_entity.type
_entity.pdbx_description
1 polymer ?
#
loop_
_entity_poly.entity_id
_entity_poly.type
_entity_poly.pdbx_seq_one_letter_code
_entity_poly.pdbx_strand_id
1 'polypeptide(L)'
;MCFSLALLHLSSAQDLAEVIRTVAAIDTKFTNLLRSLNRSVSSCCQCSSSSSCSADNVYRNAWELAFRGTAGIRKSVLSAYKDGQGIPANVEYGCKQVGQNLPCANHYRNNAILDNWKDISQVALVLYKDNVKVKQVIFDGAGSNYLNWLTKARVLDSSWSDMKSQIGNIFSIEGDIRPELRRVFLLNSVYGGCANDVGWFVAIDKESDSCGWANNPAFPIFKYAKTEDRQNWNSANIGNADYFAIFVRGYNLP
;
A
#
# COMPACT_ATOMS: atom_id res chain seq x y z
N MET A 1 64.52 7.54 32.27
CA MET A 1 63.29 7.83 31.50
C MET A 1 62.96 6.72 30.49
N CYS A 2 63.03 5.43 30.84
CA CYS A 2 62.68 4.32 29.93
C CYS A 2 61.37 3.59 30.27
N PHE A 3 60.83 3.74 31.48
CA PHE A 3 59.63 3.02 31.91
C PHE A 3 58.33 3.60 31.33
N SER A 4 58.27 4.91 31.04
CA SER A 4 57.03 5.57 30.62
C SER A 4 56.65 5.33 29.15
N LEU A 5 57.62 5.09 28.27
CA LEU A 5 57.37 4.79 26.84
C LEU A 5 56.88 3.35 26.62
N ALA A 6 57.33 2.39 27.45
CA ALA A 6 56.89 1.00 27.36
C ALA A 6 55.41 0.82 27.75
N LEU A 7 54.94 1.54 28.78
CA LEU A 7 53.54 1.50 29.23
C LEU A 7 52.56 2.11 28.21
N LEU A 8 52.96 3.19 27.52
CA LEU A 8 52.16 3.79 26.44
C LEU A 8 51.98 2.84 25.25
N HIS A 9 53.05 2.16 24.81
CA HIS A 9 52.97 1.16 23.72
C HIS A 9 52.17 -0.09 24.07
N LEU A 10 52.20 -0.56 25.33
CA LEU A 10 51.37 -1.68 25.75
C LEU A 10 49.87 -1.31 25.76
N SER A 11 49.50 -0.10 26.18
CA SER A 11 48.10 0.34 26.20
C SER A 11 47.49 0.41 24.79
N SER A 12 48.22 0.99 23.82
CA SER A 12 47.75 1.08 22.43
C SER A 12 47.61 -0.28 21.74
N ALA A 13 48.43 -1.26 22.13
CA ALA A 13 48.35 -2.62 21.61
C ALA A 13 47.15 -3.40 22.19
N GLN A 14 46.80 -3.15 23.46
CA GLN A 14 45.61 -3.71 24.09
C GLN A 14 44.33 -3.13 23.50
N ASP A 15 44.28 -1.81 23.29
CA ASP A 15 43.15 -1.13 22.65
C ASP A 15 42.93 -1.62 21.21
N LEU A 16 44.01 -1.77 20.44
CA LEU A 16 43.94 -2.31 19.08
C LEU A 16 43.44 -3.77 19.07
N ALA A 17 43.87 -4.59 20.04
CA ALA A 17 43.42 -5.98 20.14
C ALA A 17 41.91 -6.06 20.47
N GLU A 18 41.38 -5.13 21.27
CA GLU A 18 39.96 -5.06 21.60
C GLU A 18 39.11 -4.62 20.40
N VAL A 19 39.58 -3.63 19.64
CA VAL A 19 38.94 -3.22 18.38
C VAL A 19 38.90 -4.39 17.39
N ILE A 20 39.99 -5.13 17.21
CA ILE A 20 40.05 -6.30 16.32
C ILE A 20 39.06 -7.38 16.75
N ARG A 21 38.95 -7.67 18.06
CA ARG A 21 37.96 -8.62 18.58
C ARG A 21 36.52 -8.19 18.29
N THR A 22 36.24 -6.90 18.44
CA THR A 22 34.91 -6.34 18.19
C THR A 22 34.53 -6.43 16.71
N VAL A 23 35.46 -6.11 15.81
CA VAL A 23 35.25 -6.24 14.35
C VAL A 23 35.03 -7.70 13.95
N ALA A 24 35.83 -8.64 14.47
CA ALA A 24 35.65 -10.07 14.20
C ALA A 24 34.30 -10.61 14.69
N ALA A 25 33.81 -10.12 15.83
CA ALA A 25 32.50 -10.47 16.35
C ALA A 25 31.36 -9.91 15.47
N ILE A 26 31.50 -8.69 14.94
CA ILE A 26 30.55 -8.09 13.99
C ILE A 26 30.54 -8.88 12.69
N ASP A 27 31.70 -9.23 12.14
CA ASP A 27 31.82 -10.02 10.91
C ASP A 27 31.16 -11.39 11.05
N THR A 28 31.36 -12.05 12.20
CA THR A 28 30.70 -13.33 12.51
C THR A 28 29.19 -13.18 12.57
N LYS A 29 28.68 -12.12 13.23
CA LYS A 29 27.24 -11.84 13.31
C LYS A 29 26.65 -11.55 11.94
N PHE A 30 27.34 -10.74 11.13
CA PHE A 30 26.92 -10.40 9.77
C PHE A 30 26.88 -11.64 8.86
N THR A 31 27.91 -12.48 8.93
CA THR A 31 27.96 -13.74 8.18
C THR A 31 26.84 -14.70 8.60
N ASN A 32 26.55 -14.80 9.89
CA ASN A 32 25.45 -15.63 10.38
C ASN A 32 24.08 -15.09 9.93
N LEU A 33 23.90 -13.76 9.93
CA LEU A 33 22.70 -13.12 9.42
C LEU A 33 22.51 -13.39 7.93
N LEU A 34 23.58 -13.24 7.13
CA LEU A 34 23.58 -13.58 5.71
C LEU A 34 23.21 -15.04 5.46
N ARG A 35 23.79 -15.98 6.22
CA ARG A 35 23.42 -17.41 6.11
C ARG A 35 21.97 -17.66 6.47
N SER A 36 21.44 -16.98 7.50
CA SER A 36 20.04 -17.09 7.88
C SER A 36 19.10 -16.57 6.79
N LEU A 37 19.41 -15.39 6.24
CA LEU A 37 18.68 -14.80 5.12
C LEU A 37 18.71 -15.73 3.90
N ASN A 38 19.89 -16.25 3.54
CA ASN A 38 20.02 -17.15 2.40
C ASN A 38 19.22 -18.44 2.60
N ARG A 39 19.19 -19.01 3.81
CA ARG A 39 18.35 -20.18 4.12
C ARG A 39 16.86 -19.86 4.00
N SER A 40 16.41 -18.72 4.53
CA SER A 40 15.01 -18.29 4.41
C SER A 40 14.60 -18.09 2.96
N VAL A 41 15.42 -17.39 2.17
CA VAL A 41 15.20 -17.20 0.72
C VAL A 41 15.18 -18.55 -0.02
N SER A 42 16.12 -19.44 0.29
CA SER A 42 16.18 -20.78 -0.34
C SER A 42 14.97 -21.65 0.01
N SER A 43 14.46 -21.54 1.24
CA SER A 43 13.25 -22.28 1.67
C SER A 43 11.97 -21.75 1.04
N CYS A 44 11.91 -20.46 0.69
CA CYS A 44 10.81 -19.89 -0.09
C CYS A 44 10.77 -20.43 -1.53
N CYS A 45 11.87 -21.00 -2.04
CA CYS A 45 12.02 -21.46 -3.41
C CYS A 45 11.94 -23.00 -3.59
N GLN A 46 11.33 -23.74 -2.65
CA GLN A 46 11.06 -25.17 -2.88
C GLN A 46 9.93 -25.37 -3.90
N CYS A 47 10.26 -25.18 -5.17
CA CYS A 47 9.42 -25.56 -6.29
C CYS A 47 9.75 -26.99 -6.71
N SER A 48 8.80 -27.90 -6.52
CA SER A 48 8.83 -29.24 -7.10
C SER A 48 8.86 -29.14 -8.63
N SER A 49 9.84 -29.81 -9.22
CA SER A 49 10.09 -30.06 -10.64
C SER A 49 8.89 -29.94 -11.61
N SER A 50 8.63 -28.73 -12.11
CA SER A 50 8.23 -28.44 -13.49
C SER A 50 8.12 -26.93 -13.71
N SER A 51 8.97 -26.41 -14.61
CA SER A 51 9.02 -25.03 -15.13
C SER A 51 9.39 -23.87 -14.18
N SER A 52 10.68 -23.54 -14.19
CA SER A 52 11.32 -22.24 -13.88
C SER A 52 10.85 -21.49 -12.62
N CYS A 53 11.40 -21.86 -11.47
CA CYS A 53 11.57 -20.92 -10.36
C CYS A 53 12.91 -20.17 -10.55
N SER A 54 12.97 -19.33 -11.59
CA SER A 54 13.89 -18.21 -11.62
C SER A 54 13.39 -17.18 -10.59
N ALA A 55 14.30 -16.52 -9.87
CA ALA A 55 13.94 -15.44 -8.94
C ALA A 55 12.98 -14.43 -9.62
N ASP A 56 13.19 -14.17 -10.91
CA ASP A 56 12.33 -13.36 -11.78
C ASP A 56 10.84 -13.78 -11.77
N ASN A 57 10.53 -15.08 -11.75
CA ASN A 57 9.15 -15.57 -11.69
C ASN A 57 8.53 -15.44 -10.30
N VAL A 58 9.34 -15.48 -9.24
CA VAL A 58 8.85 -15.23 -7.87
C VAL A 58 8.55 -13.75 -7.68
N TYR A 59 9.41 -12.85 -8.17
CA TYR A 59 9.18 -11.40 -8.16
C TYR A 59 7.98 -10.99 -9.02
N ARG A 60 7.84 -11.56 -10.24
CA ARG A 60 6.67 -11.28 -11.11
C ARG A 60 5.33 -11.65 -10.49
N ASN A 61 5.30 -12.66 -9.63
CA ASN A 61 4.08 -13.15 -9.00
C ASN A 61 3.82 -12.54 -7.61
N ALA A 62 4.76 -11.75 -7.07
CA ALA A 62 4.58 -11.05 -5.80
C ALA A 62 3.71 -9.80 -5.96
N TRP A 63 2.97 -9.47 -4.90
CA TRP A 63 2.25 -8.21 -4.82
C TRP A 63 3.19 -7.11 -4.32
N GLU A 64 3.32 -6.04 -5.08
CA GLU A 64 4.11 -4.86 -4.71
C GLU A 64 3.20 -3.69 -4.36
N LEU A 65 3.53 -2.98 -3.28
CA LEU A 65 2.78 -1.80 -2.86
C LEU A 65 3.08 -0.64 -3.81
N ALA A 66 2.09 -0.26 -4.61
CA ALA A 66 2.17 0.88 -5.52
C ALA A 66 1.74 2.19 -4.84
N PHE A 67 0.75 2.13 -3.95
CA PHE A 67 0.23 3.30 -3.27
C PHE A 67 -0.43 2.96 -1.92
N ARG A 68 -0.38 3.88 -0.97
CA ARG A 68 -1.16 3.87 0.27
C ARG A 68 -1.81 5.23 0.49
N GLY A 69 -3.14 5.25 0.52
CA GLY A 69 -3.93 6.39 0.98
C GLY A 69 -4.17 6.26 2.49
N THR A 70 -3.92 7.32 3.26
CA THR A 70 -3.98 7.34 4.75
C THR A 70 -5.05 8.34 5.16
N ALA A 71 -6.01 7.91 5.98
CA ALA A 71 -7.16 8.74 6.34
C ALA A 71 -6.78 9.86 7.31
N GLY A 72 -7.54 10.96 7.31
CA GLY A 72 -7.46 11.98 8.35
C GLY A 72 -6.24 12.90 8.32
N ILE A 73 -5.39 12.84 7.29
CA ILE A 73 -4.13 13.60 7.24
C ILE A 73 -4.24 14.99 6.59
N ARG A 74 -5.45 15.40 6.19
CA ARG A 74 -5.77 16.69 5.54
C ARG A 74 -4.95 16.98 4.27
N LYS A 75 -4.66 15.94 3.50
CA LYS A 75 -3.96 16.01 2.22
C LYS A 75 -4.76 15.24 1.18
N SER A 76 -4.71 15.71 -0.07
CA SER A 76 -5.48 15.08 -1.13
C SER A 76 -4.92 13.70 -1.46
N VAL A 77 -5.73 12.65 -1.32
CA VAL A 77 -5.36 11.29 -1.72
C VAL A 77 -5.29 11.16 -3.24
N LEU A 78 -6.15 11.87 -3.98
CA LEU A 78 -6.13 11.81 -5.44
C LEU A 78 -4.88 12.49 -6.00
N SER A 79 -4.54 13.69 -5.53
CA SER A 79 -3.32 14.39 -5.98
C SER A 79 -2.09 13.57 -5.60
N ALA A 80 -2.00 13.10 -4.35
CA ALA A 80 -0.92 12.23 -3.90
C ALA A 80 -0.76 10.96 -4.76
N TYR A 81 -1.85 10.37 -5.25
CA TYR A 81 -1.78 9.24 -6.17
C TYR A 81 -1.30 9.64 -7.57
N LYS A 82 -1.89 10.70 -8.15
CA LYS A 82 -1.63 11.11 -9.54
C LYS A 82 -0.18 11.54 -9.73
N ASP A 83 0.30 12.45 -8.87
CA ASP A 83 1.55 13.18 -9.08
C ASP A 83 2.43 13.27 -7.83
N GLY A 84 2.03 12.64 -6.72
CA GLY A 84 2.80 12.66 -5.48
C GLY A 84 2.67 13.95 -4.67
N GLN A 85 1.80 14.89 -5.07
CA GLN A 85 1.58 16.12 -4.31
C GLN A 85 1.15 15.84 -2.87
N GLY A 86 1.71 16.63 -1.95
CA GLY A 86 1.46 16.50 -0.51
C GLY A 86 2.28 15.41 0.18
N ILE A 87 2.98 14.55 -0.55
CA ILE A 87 3.88 13.53 0.02
C ILE A 87 5.25 14.19 0.31
N PRO A 88 5.78 14.07 1.54
CA PRO A 88 7.12 14.57 1.85
C PRO A 88 8.21 13.71 1.19
N ALA A 89 9.40 14.29 0.97
CA ALA A 89 10.54 13.55 0.40
C ALA A 89 10.91 12.30 1.23
N ASN A 90 10.80 12.41 2.56
CA ASN A 90 11.05 11.31 3.50
C ASN A 90 9.72 10.83 4.07
N VAL A 91 9.19 9.76 3.50
CA VAL A 91 7.99 9.08 4.00
C VAL A 91 8.35 8.06 5.07
N GLU A 92 7.54 7.98 6.12
CA GLU A 92 7.70 7.06 7.24
C GLU A 92 7.69 5.60 6.78
N TYR A 93 8.52 4.78 7.44
CA TYR A 93 8.60 3.35 7.13
C TYR A 93 7.25 2.64 7.28
N GLY A 94 6.40 3.05 8.22
CA GLY A 94 5.05 2.51 8.39
C GLY A 94 4.14 2.76 7.18
N CYS A 95 4.31 3.87 6.46
CA CYS A 95 3.53 4.19 5.27
C CYS A 95 3.94 3.36 4.03
N LYS A 96 5.15 2.81 4.01
CA LYS A 96 5.69 2.00 2.90
C LYS A 96 5.30 0.53 2.97
N GLN A 97 4.41 0.17 3.88
CA GLN A 97 3.95 -1.20 4.10
C GLN A 97 2.52 -1.20 4.66
N VAL A 98 2.00 -2.40 4.89
CA VAL A 98 0.66 -2.63 5.43
C VAL A 98 0.71 -3.70 6.51
N GLY A 99 -0.32 -3.76 7.36
CA GLY A 99 -0.51 -4.89 8.28
C GLY A 99 0.37 -4.84 9.53
N GLN A 100 1.20 -3.80 9.67
CA GLN A 100 2.09 -3.59 10.80
C GLN A 100 1.59 -2.43 11.64
N ASN A 101 1.71 -2.56 12.97
CA ASN A 101 1.38 -1.48 13.90
C ASN A 101 2.52 -0.45 13.96
N LEU A 102 2.72 0.27 12.86
CA LEU A 102 3.77 1.27 12.71
C LEU A 102 3.16 2.63 12.38
N PRO A 103 3.73 3.73 12.91
CA PRO A 103 3.21 5.07 12.68
C PRO A 103 3.29 5.44 11.19
N CYS A 104 2.25 6.09 10.71
CA CYS A 104 2.16 6.63 9.36
C CYS A 104 1.24 7.85 9.34
N ALA A 105 1.79 9.04 9.07
CA ALA A 105 1.03 10.29 8.99
C ALA A 105 1.00 10.88 7.57
N ASN A 106 1.40 10.09 6.55
CA ASN A 106 1.43 10.52 5.16
C ASN A 106 0.82 9.47 4.23
N HIS A 107 0.52 9.90 3.01
CA HIS A 107 0.36 8.96 1.90
C HIS A 107 1.72 8.38 1.51
N TYR A 108 1.70 7.24 0.83
CA TYR A 108 2.87 6.69 0.17
C TYR A 108 2.56 6.46 -1.31
N ARG A 109 3.49 6.85 -2.17
CA ARG A 109 3.45 6.63 -3.61
C ARG A 109 4.75 5.98 -4.04
N ASN A 110 4.67 4.84 -4.70
CA ASN A 110 5.82 4.22 -5.33
C ASN A 110 5.98 4.77 -6.76
N ASN A 111 6.84 5.78 -6.90
CA ASN A 111 7.09 6.45 -8.19
C ASN A 111 7.67 5.49 -9.24
N ALA A 112 8.50 4.53 -8.84
CA ALA A 112 9.04 3.55 -9.79
C ALA A 112 7.92 2.78 -10.51
N ILE A 113 6.89 2.37 -9.76
CA ILE A 113 5.73 1.65 -10.30
C ILE A 113 4.78 2.59 -11.05
N LEU A 114 4.32 3.67 -10.41
CA LEU A 114 3.24 4.50 -10.97
C LEU A 114 3.69 5.35 -12.16
N ASP A 115 4.94 5.80 -12.20
CA ASP A 115 5.48 6.59 -13.32
C ASP A 115 5.93 5.69 -14.48
N ASN A 116 6.14 4.40 -14.22
CA ASN A 116 6.52 3.41 -15.25
C ASN A 116 5.49 2.26 -15.30
N TRP A 117 4.20 2.60 -15.31
CA TRP A 117 3.11 1.62 -15.33
C TRP A 117 3.13 0.77 -16.60
N LYS A 118 3.75 -0.41 -16.51
CA LYS A 118 3.94 -1.34 -17.63
C LYS A 118 3.93 -2.78 -17.13
N ASP A 119 3.45 -3.69 -17.97
CA ASP A 119 3.44 -5.14 -17.74
C ASP A 119 2.66 -5.60 -16.49
N ILE A 120 1.80 -4.73 -15.95
CA ILE A 120 0.96 -5.05 -14.79
C ILE A 120 -0.14 -6.02 -15.21
N SER A 121 -0.13 -7.21 -14.61
CA SER A 121 -1.12 -8.27 -14.84
C SER A 121 -2.37 -8.07 -13.99
N GLN A 122 -2.22 -7.65 -12.74
CA GLN A 122 -3.32 -7.45 -11.82
C GLN A 122 -3.06 -6.26 -10.91
N VAL A 123 -4.16 -5.63 -10.47
CA VAL A 123 -4.14 -4.57 -9.47
C VAL A 123 -5.09 -4.96 -8.35
N ALA A 124 -4.67 -4.84 -7.10
CA ALA A 124 -5.54 -5.06 -5.94
C ALA A 124 -5.75 -3.74 -5.19
N LEU A 125 -7.01 -3.36 -4.99
CA LEU A 125 -7.41 -2.33 -4.04
C LEU A 125 -7.80 -3.03 -2.74
N VAL A 126 -7.11 -2.70 -1.65
CA VAL A 126 -7.25 -3.39 -0.37
C VAL A 126 -7.48 -2.38 0.75
N LEU A 127 -8.53 -2.60 1.54
CA LEU A 127 -8.91 -1.73 2.66
C LEU A 127 -8.42 -2.32 3.98
N TYR A 128 -7.92 -1.46 4.86
CA TYR A 128 -7.44 -1.86 6.18
C TYR A 128 -8.12 -1.08 7.30
N LYS A 129 -8.48 -1.80 8.36
CA LYS A 129 -8.97 -1.26 9.62
C LYS A 129 -8.21 -1.93 10.75
N ASP A 130 -7.65 -1.14 11.67
CA ASP A 130 -6.83 -1.62 12.79
C ASP A 130 -5.68 -2.52 12.32
N ASN A 131 -5.07 -2.13 11.18
CA ASN A 131 -4.05 -2.90 10.45
C ASN A 131 -4.49 -4.28 9.94
N VAL A 132 -5.76 -4.62 10.00
CA VAL A 132 -6.32 -5.86 9.46
C VAL A 132 -6.99 -5.59 8.10
N LYS A 133 -6.75 -6.46 7.13
CA LYS A 133 -7.45 -6.41 5.83
C LYS A 133 -8.95 -6.65 6.05
N VAL A 134 -9.78 -5.68 5.66
CA VAL A 134 -11.26 -5.79 5.81
C VAL A 134 -11.99 -6.04 4.50
N LYS A 135 -11.49 -5.53 3.37
CA LYS A 135 -12.06 -5.73 2.03
C LYS A 135 -10.98 -5.70 0.97
N GLN A 136 -11.21 -6.39 -0.15
CA GLN A 136 -10.36 -6.30 -1.33
C GLN A 136 -11.18 -6.34 -2.62
N VAL A 137 -10.63 -5.78 -3.69
CA VAL A 137 -11.05 -6.01 -5.07
C VAL A 137 -9.80 -6.22 -5.91
N ILE A 138 -9.79 -7.28 -6.72
CA ILE A 138 -8.74 -7.58 -7.67
C ILE A 138 -9.25 -7.23 -9.06
N PHE A 139 -8.43 -6.47 -9.80
CA PHE A 139 -8.70 -6.00 -11.14
C PHE A 139 -7.70 -6.61 -12.13
N ASP A 140 -8.15 -6.76 -13.37
CA ASP A 140 -7.32 -7.03 -14.53
C ASP A 140 -6.51 -5.77 -14.88
N GLY A 141 -5.20 -5.88 -14.68
CA GLY A 141 -4.25 -4.82 -14.96
C GLY A 141 -3.79 -4.78 -16.42
N ALA A 142 -4.04 -5.84 -17.20
CA ALA A 142 -3.50 -5.95 -18.54
C ALA A 142 -4.01 -4.83 -19.45
N GLY A 143 -3.09 -4.15 -20.14
CA GLY A 143 -3.41 -3.02 -21.02
C GLY A 143 -4.05 -1.82 -20.31
N SER A 144 -3.99 -1.74 -18.98
CA SER A 144 -4.39 -0.56 -18.23
C SER A 144 -3.23 0.43 -18.11
N ASN A 145 -3.55 1.65 -17.65
CA ASN A 145 -2.59 2.59 -17.10
C ASN A 145 -2.92 2.86 -15.62
N TYR A 146 -2.04 3.59 -14.94
CA TYR A 146 -2.20 3.89 -13.53
C TYR A 146 -3.47 4.68 -13.20
N LEU A 147 -4.17 5.29 -14.17
CA LEU A 147 -5.42 6.04 -13.95
C LEU A 147 -6.70 5.27 -14.30
N ASN A 148 -6.63 4.21 -15.12
CA ASN A 148 -7.81 3.56 -15.71
C ASN A 148 -7.99 2.07 -15.37
N TRP A 149 -7.15 1.50 -14.51
CA TRP A 149 -7.30 0.10 -14.07
C TRP A 149 -8.55 -0.11 -13.21
N LEU A 150 -8.99 0.91 -12.48
CA LEU A 150 -10.16 0.87 -11.60
C LEU A 150 -11.41 1.08 -12.46
N THR A 151 -11.87 0.03 -13.12
CA THR A 151 -13.14 0.02 -13.86
C THR A 151 -13.92 -1.25 -13.56
N LYS A 152 -15.25 -1.20 -13.70
CA LYS A 152 -16.13 -2.35 -13.43
C LYS A 152 -15.78 -3.56 -14.29
N ALA A 153 -15.51 -3.32 -15.58
CA ALA A 153 -15.19 -4.37 -16.55
C ALA A 153 -13.89 -5.12 -16.23
N ARG A 154 -12.99 -4.51 -15.44
CA ARG A 154 -11.73 -5.12 -15.03
C ARG A 154 -11.85 -5.94 -13.75
N VAL A 155 -13.00 -6.00 -13.07
CA VAL A 155 -13.11 -6.74 -11.79
C VAL A 155 -12.95 -8.26 -12.01
N LEU A 156 -11.86 -8.82 -11.48
CA LEU A 156 -11.56 -10.25 -11.49
C LEU A 156 -12.05 -10.96 -10.23
N ASP A 157 -11.97 -10.32 -9.07
CA ASP A 157 -12.39 -10.88 -7.79
C ASP A 157 -12.73 -9.77 -6.78
N SER A 158 -13.55 -10.09 -5.77
CA SER A 158 -13.99 -9.11 -4.77
C SER A 158 -14.43 -9.77 -3.46
N SER A 159 -14.14 -9.10 -2.33
CA SER A 159 -14.74 -9.45 -1.04
C SER A 159 -16.22 -9.12 -0.94
N TRP A 160 -16.78 -8.38 -1.90
CA TRP A 160 -18.22 -8.15 -2.00
C TRP A 160 -18.83 -9.09 -3.04
N SER A 161 -19.72 -9.97 -2.59
CA SER A 161 -20.28 -11.08 -3.38
C SER A 161 -21.19 -10.58 -4.52
N ASP A 162 -21.82 -9.43 -4.32
CA ASP A 162 -22.70 -8.78 -5.31
C ASP A 162 -21.93 -7.93 -6.34
N MET A 163 -20.61 -7.76 -6.17
CA MET A 163 -19.84 -6.83 -6.99
C MET A 163 -19.83 -7.19 -8.47
N LYS A 164 -19.90 -8.46 -8.85
CA LYS A 164 -19.96 -8.83 -10.28
C LYS A 164 -21.38 -8.83 -10.82
N SER A 165 -22.39 -9.13 -10.00
CA SER A 165 -23.78 -9.27 -10.43
C SER A 165 -24.53 -7.94 -10.49
N GLN A 166 -24.14 -6.96 -9.66
CA GLN A 166 -24.80 -5.66 -9.60
C GLN A 166 -24.19 -4.64 -10.55
N ILE A 167 -25.02 -3.72 -11.03
CA ILE A 167 -24.62 -2.61 -11.90
C ILE A 167 -23.52 -1.76 -11.24
N GLY A 168 -22.55 -1.30 -12.04
CA GLY A 168 -21.60 -0.27 -11.64
C GLY A 168 -21.95 1.03 -12.36
N ASN A 169 -22.17 2.11 -11.62
CA ASN A 169 -22.43 3.43 -12.20
C ASN A 169 -21.11 4.19 -12.41
N ILE A 170 -20.36 4.44 -11.34
CA ILE A 170 -19.05 5.10 -11.41
C ILE A 170 -18.02 4.16 -10.81
N PHE A 171 -17.10 3.72 -11.65
CA PHE A 171 -15.90 2.95 -11.30
C PHE A 171 -14.72 3.67 -11.93
N SER A 172 -14.09 4.57 -11.17
CA SER A 172 -12.89 5.29 -11.63
C SER A 172 -12.09 5.85 -10.44
N ILE A 173 -10.81 6.13 -10.68
CA ILE A 173 -9.94 6.79 -9.70
C ILE A 173 -10.36 8.25 -9.53
N GLU A 174 -10.70 8.94 -10.62
CA GLU A 174 -11.17 10.32 -10.60
C GLU A 174 -12.54 10.45 -9.90
N GLY A 175 -13.41 9.46 -10.06
CA GLY A 175 -14.73 9.41 -9.43
C GLY A 175 -15.65 10.56 -9.88
N ASP A 176 -16.24 11.26 -8.91
CA ASP A 176 -17.09 12.44 -9.13
C ASP A 176 -16.48 13.65 -8.41
N ILE A 177 -16.07 14.65 -9.17
CA ILE A 177 -15.42 15.87 -8.68
C ILE A 177 -16.20 17.08 -9.22
N ARG A 178 -16.72 17.87 -8.29
CA ARG A 178 -17.51 19.07 -8.57
C ARG A 178 -17.17 20.15 -7.53
N PRO A 179 -17.52 21.44 -7.73
CA PRO A 179 -17.22 22.49 -6.76
C PRO A 179 -17.68 22.14 -5.33
N GLU A 180 -18.79 21.43 -5.19
CA GLU A 180 -19.40 21.02 -3.94
C GLU A 180 -18.86 19.70 -3.36
N LEU A 181 -18.20 18.82 -4.14
CA LEU A 181 -17.77 17.50 -3.67
C LEU A 181 -16.51 16.95 -4.34
N ARG A 182 -15.84 16.00 -3.68
CA ARG A 182 -14.70 15.26 -4.26
C ARG A 182 -14.72 13.82 -3.78
N ARG A 183 -15.36 12.94 -4.55
CA ARG A 183 -15.54 11.51 -4.27
C ARG A 183 -14.70 10.72 -5.25
N VAL A 184 -13.51 10.30 -4.82
CA VAL A 184 -12.46 9.71 -5.67
C VAL A 184 -12.29 8.23 -5.30
N PHE A 185 -11.57 7.47 -6.13
CA PHE A 185 -11.48 6.00 -6.02
C PHE A 185 -12.85 5.37 -5.78
N LEU A 186 -13.79 5.72 -6.64
CA LEU A 186 -15.20 5.48 -6.42
C LEU A 186 -15.59 4.12 -7.01
N LEU A 187 -16.13 3.23 -6.17
CA LEU A 187 -16.81 2.00 -6.56
C LEU A 187 -18.29 2.17 -6.23
N ASN A 188 -19.03 2.83 -7.11
CA ASN A 188 -20.44 3.21 -6.90
C ASN A 188 -21.38 2.39 -7.77
N SER A 189 -22.54 2.04 -7.21
CA SER A 189 -23.56 1.27 -7.90
C SER A 189 -24.75 2.10 -8.34
N VAL A 190 -25.35 2.86 -7.41
CA VAL A 190 -26.53 3.70 -7.68
C VAL A 190 -26.19 5.12 -7.22
N TYR A 191 -26.57 6.10 -8.03
CA TYR A 191 -26.33 7.51 -7.74
C TYR A 191 -27.64 8.29 -7.83
N GLY A 192 -28.54 7.94 -6.91
CA GLY A 192 -29.92 8.44 -6.85
C GLY A 192 -30.09 9.69 -5.98
N GLY A 193 -28.99 10.38 -5.66
CA GLY A 193 -28.95 11.51 -4.73
C GLY A 193 -28.64 11.05 -3.31
N CYS A 194 -28.35 12.01 -2.42
CA CYS A 194 -27.75 11.74 -1.10
C CYS A 194 -28.43 10.63 -0.28
N ALA A 195 -29.76 10.55 -0.32
CA ALA A 195 -30.53 9.54 0.42
C ALA A 195 -30.48 8.13 -0.22
N ASN A 196 -30.18 8.04 -1.52
CA ASN A 196 -30.25 6.83 -2.34
C ASN A 196 -28.91 6.43 -2.95
N ASP A 197 -27.82 7.14 -2.64
CA ASP A 197 -26.48 6.77 -3.11
C ASP A 197 -26.07 5.43 -2.45
N VAL A 198 -25.68 4.47 -3.28
CA VAL A 198 -25.33 3.10 -2.87
C VAL A 198 -24.04 2.68 -3.56
N GLY A 199 -23.10 2.15 -2.78
CA GLY A 199 -21.81 1.70 -3.32
C GLY A 199 -21.07 0.74 -2.40
N TRP A 200 -19.85 0.42 -2.83
CA TRP A 200 -18.95 -0.51 -2.14
C TRP A 200 -17.83 0.24 -1.42
N PHE A 201 -17.23 1.22 -2.09
CA PHE A 201 -16.09 1.99 -1.60
C PHE A 201 -16.08 3.40 -2.17
N VAL A 202 -15.66 4.37 -1.36
CA VAL A 202 -15.37 5.74 -1.80
C VAL A 202 -14.30 6.36 -0.90
N ALA A 203 -13.36 7.08 -1.51
CA ALA A 203 -12.51 8.01 -0.81
C ALA A 203 -13.09 9.43 -0.93
N ILE A 204 -13.48 10.02 0.18
CA ILE A 204 -13.91 11.42 0.23
C ILE A 204 -12.67 12.28 0.43
N ASP A 205 -12.33 13.09 -0.57
CA ASP A 205 -11.06 13.81 -0.68
C ASP A 205 -11.23 15.32 -0.50
N LYS A 206 -12.17 15.71 0.36
CA LYS A 206 -12.52 17.08 0.70
C LYS A 206 -13.18 17.12 2.08
N GLU A 207 -13.08 18.25 2.78
CA GLU A 207 -13.68 18.45 4.11
C GLU A 207 -15.22 18.43 4.11
N SER A 208 -15.81 18.98 3.05
CA SER A 208 -17.26 19.10 2.90
C SER A 208 -17.75 18.58 1.55
N ASP A 209 -18.97 18.07 1.58
CA ASP A 209 -19.72 17.48 0.50
C ASP A 209 -21.18 17.93 0.61
N SER A 210 -21.87 18.09 -0.52
CA SER A 210 -23.30 18.44 -0.53
C SER A 210 -24.18 17.38 0.12
N CYS A 211 -23.72 16.14 0.23
CA CYS A 211 -24.37 15.09 0.99
C CYS A 211 -23.77 14.94 2.40
N GLY A 212 -24.65 15.02 3.41
CA GLY A 212 -24.28 14.90 4.82
C GLY A 212 -23.49 13.63 5.16
N TRP A 213 -23.75 12.52 4.47
CA TRP A 213 -23.02 11.26 4.71
C TRP A 213 -21.54 11.33 4.33
N ALA A 214 -21.12 12.26 3.48
CA ALA A 214 -19.74 12.43 3.02
C ALA A 214 -18.98 13.53 3.79
N ASN A 215 -19.67 14.39 4.55
CA ASN A 215 -19.02 15.47 5.31
C ASN A 215 -18.04 14.93 6.36
N ASN A 216 -16.80 15.41 6.33
CA ASN A 216 -15.81 15.08 7.37
C ASN A 216 -14.65 16.10 7.43
N PRO A 217 -14.43 16.80 8.56
CA PRO A 217 -13.34 17.78 8.71
C PRO A 217 -11.93 17.16 8.71
N ALA A 218 -11.82 15.83 8.76
CA ALA A 218 -10.57 15.07 8.70
C ALA A 218 -10.49 14.28 7.38
N PHE A 219 -10.48 14.98 6.24
CA PHE A 219 -10.25 14.35 4.94
C PHE A 219 -8.78 13.87 4.81
N PRO A 220 -8.47 12.91 3.92
CA PRO A 220 -9.44 12.09 3.23
C PRO A 220 -10.05 11.07 4.18
N ILE A 221 -11.28 10.62 3.90
CA ILE A 221 -11.89 9.48 4.60
C ILE A 221 -12.25 8.37 3.62
N PHE A 222 -12.14 7.13 4.08
CA PHE A 222 -12.30 5.95 3.22
C PHE A 222 -13.51 5.15 3.67
N LYS A 223 -14.67 5.45 3.08
CA LYS A 223 -15.93 4.79 3.42
C LYS A 223 -16.09 3.51 2.63
N TYR A 224 -16.61 2.48 3.29
CA TYR A 224 -16.86 1.19 2.66
C TYR A 224 -18.06 0.46 3.24
N ALA A 225 -18.70 -0.38 2.43
CA ALA A 225 -19.75 -1.29 2.89
C ALA A 225 -19.13 -2.43 3.72
N LYS A 226 -19.51 -2.54 5.00
CA LYS A 226 -18.98 -3.58 5.92
C LYS A 226 -19.49 -4.98 5.58
N THR A 227 -20.75 -5.08 5.16
CA THR A 227 -21.42 -6.33 4.78
C THR A 227 -20.86 -6.89 3.46
N GLU A 228 -21.36 -8.06 3.05
CA GLU A 228 -20.92 -8.74 1.83
C GLU A 228 -21.39 -8.06 0.54
N ASP A 229 -22.29 -7.10 0.63
CA ASP A 229 -22.95 -6.44 -0.49
C ASP A 229 -22.76 -4.91 -0.48
N ARG A 230 -23.11 -4.24 -1.58
CA ARG A 230 -23.18 -2.77 -1.63
C ARG A 230 -24.16 -2.24 -0.59
N GLN A 231 -23.86 -1.09 -0.02
CA GLN A 231 -24.70 -0.49 1.03
C GLN A 231 -25.07 0.95 0.68
N ASN A 232 -26.22 1.39 1.16
CA ASN A 232 -26.60 2.80 1.16
C ASN A 232 -25.66 3.57 2.09
N TRP A 233 -25.14 4.72 1.65
CA TRP A 233 -24.14 5.48 2.41
C TRP A 233 -24.64 6.07 3.73
N ASN A 234 -25.96 6.10 3.94
CA ASN A 234 -26.60 6.53 5.18
C ASN A 234 -26.85 5.38 6.16
N SER A 235 -26.55 4.13 5.78
CA SER A 235 -26.83 2.97 6.63
C SER A 235 -25.80 2.80 7.76
N ALA A 236 -26.21 2.11 8.82
CA ALA A 236 -25.29 1.72 9.91
C ALA A 236 -24.22 0.69 9.47
N ASN A 237 -24.34 0.15 8.26
CA ASN A 237 -23.42 -0.84 7.69
C ASN A 237 -22.25 -0.20 6.94
N ILE A 238 -22.08 1.12 7.03
CA ILE A 238 -20.89 1.81 6.53
C ILE A 238 -19.77 1.80 7.58
N GLY A 239 -18.56 1.50 7.15
CA GLY A 239 -17.33 1.60 7.94
C GLY A 239 -16.40 2.67 7.37
N ASN A 240 -15.40 3.06 8.16
CA ASN A 240 -14.29 3.91 7.72
C ASN A 240 -12.99 3.11 7.84
N ALA A 241 -12.29 2.90 6.74
CA ALA A 241 -10.96 2.30 6.74
C ALA A 241 -9.92 3.34 7.18
N ASP A 242 -8.88 2.89 7.89
CA ASP A 242 -7.79 3.77 8.34
C ASP A 242 -6.84 4.11 7.18
N TYR A 243 -6.69 3.16 6.26
CA TYR A 243 -5.99 3.35 5.00
C TYR A 243 -6.48 2.34 3.96
N PHE A 244 -6.25 2.68 2.69
CA PHE A 244 -6.31 1.70 1.61
C PHE A 244 -4.96 1.60 0.92
N ALA A 245 -4.69 0.44 0.35
CA ALA A 245 -3.49 0.17 -0.39
C ALA A 245 -3.83 -0.30 -1.81
N ILE A 246 -3.00 0.08 -2.76
CA ILE A 246 -3.01 -0.42 -4.11
C ILE A 246 -1.77 -1.28 -4.28
N PHE A 247 -1.98 -2.55 -4.62
CA PHE A 247 -0.91 -3.46 -4.98
C PHE A 247 -0.95 -3.75 -6.47
N VAL A 248 0.21 -4.00 -7.06
CA VAL A 248 0.34 -4.48 -8.44
C VAL A 248 1.06 -5.81 -8.47
N ARG A 249 0.82 -6.61 -9.52
CA ARG A 249 1.51 -7.87 -9.80
C ARG A 249 1.89 -7.94 -11.27
N GLY A 250 3.01 -8.58 -11.60
CA GLY A 250 3.52 -8.73 -12.98
C GLY A 250 4.46 -7.61 -13.44
N TYR A 251 4.74 -6.63 -12.57
CA TYR A 251 5.66 -5.54 -12.85
C TYR A 251 7.11 -6.02 -12.91
N ASN A 252 7.90 -5.49 -13.84
CA ASN A 252 9.36 -5.64 -13.84
C ASN A 252 9.97 -4.31 -13.39
N LEU A 253 10.67 -4.30 -12.25
CA LEU A 253 11.53 -3.17 -11.89
C LEU A 253 12.60 -3.00 -12.99
N PRO A 254 12.81 -1.77 -13.51
CA PRO A 254 13.91 -1.49 -14.42
C PRO A 254 15.28 -1.69 -13.76
#